data_AF-A0A7T7KYB7-F1
#
_entry.id   AF-A0A7T7KYB7-F1
#
_cell.length_a   1.000
_cell.length_b   1.000
_cell.length_c   1.000
_cell.angle_alpha   90.00
_cell.angle_beta   90.00
_cell.angle_gamma   90.00
#
_symmetry.space_group_name_H-M   'P 1'
#
loop_
_entity.id
_entity.type
_entity.pdbx_description
1 polymer ?
#
loop_
_entity_poly.entity_id
_entity_poly.type
_entity_poly.pdbx_seq_one_letter_code
_entity_poly.pdbx_strand_id
1 'polypeptide(L)'
;MGVNTGHMRKSLPAVLGVNLLLGVPGVVPVWLLSYFAVNWPLKALGWTVGEPTENDGMLPWLLVGGPVLLLFGLVWWLANRPLRRRSALEARVYWPVSVLMTLVPSFALMIVL
;
A
#
# COMPACT_ATOMS: atom_id res chain seq x y z
N MET A 1 28.13 -21.42 -11.00
CA MET A 1 27.21 -20.83 -10.00
C MET A 1 25.79 -21.24 -10.34
N GLY A 2 25.27 -22.29 -9.69
CA GLY A 2 23.89 -22.73 -9.89
C GLY A 2 22.95 -21.76 -9.19
N VAL A 3 22.11 -21.05 -9.94
CA VAL A 3 21.02 -20.25 -9.36
C VAL A 3 20.13 -21.21 -8.57
N ASN A 4 20.02 -21.00 -7.26
CA ASN A 4 19.25 -21.85 -6.35
C ASN A 4 17.74 -21.55 -6.51
N THR A 5 17.20 -21.89 -7.67
CA THR A 5 15.82 -21.58 -8.13
C THR A 5 14.73 -22.24 -7.30
N GLY A 6 15.06 -23.33 -6.58
CA GLY A 6 14.10 -24.09 -5.77
C GLY A 6 13.55 -23.31 -4.57
N HIS A 7 14.38 -22.50 -3.92
CA HIS A 7 13.95 -21.70 -2.75
C HIS A 7 13.13 -20.47 -3.19
N MET A 8 13.52 -19.85 -4.31
CA MET A 8 12.82 -18.69 -4.90
C MET A 8 11.36 -19.02 -5.25
N ARG A 9 11.11 -20.16 -5.91
CA ARG A 9 9.75 -20.59 -6.32
C ARG A 9 8.82 -20.81 -5.14
N LYS A 10 9.33 -21.22 -3.97
CA LYS A 10 8.50 -21.44 -2.78
C LYS A 10 8.24 -20.15 -2.01
N SER A 11 9.20 -19.22 -1.98
CA SER A 11 9.02 -17.95 -1.26
C SER A 11 8.11 -16.96 -2.00
N LEU A 12 8.08 -17.00 -3.34
CA LEU A 12 7.31 -16.05 -4.14
C LEU A 12 5.79 -16.13 -3.86
N PRO A 13 5.12 -17.29 -3.89
CA PRO A 13 3.70 -17.39 -3.55
C PRO A 13 3.38 -16.85 -2.15
N ALA A 14 4.26 -17.08 -1.16
CA ALA A 14 4.07 -16.56 0.18
C ALA A 14 4.18 -15.02 0.23
N VAL A 15 5.13 -14.43 -0.49
CA VAL A 15 5.25 -12.97 -0.64
C VAL A 15 4.01 -12.36 -1.28
N LEU A 16 3.53 -12.97 -2.37
CA LEU A 16 2.33 -12.51 -3.06
C LEU A 16 1.10 -12.63 -2.16
N GLY A 17 0.89 -13.79 -1.54
CA GLY A 17 -0.26 -14.07 -0.68
C GLY A 17 -0.32 -13.15 0.54
N VAL A 18 0.80 -12.96 1.25
CA VAL A 18 0.85 -12.07 2.42
C VAL A 18 0.52 -10.63 2.03
N ASN A 19 1.10 -10.10 0.96
CA ASN A 19 0.86 -8.72 0.56
C ASN A 19 -0.55 -8.52 -0.04
N LEU A 20 -1.09 -9.52 -0.74
CA LEU A 20 -2.48 -9.49 -1.19
C LEU A 20 -3.45 -9.46 -0.01
N LEU A 21 -3.21 -10.28 1.02
CA LEU A 21 -4.02 -10.28 2.25
C LEU A 21 -3.90 -8.97 3.02
N LEU A 22 -2.69 -8.40 3.13
CA LEU A 22 -2.48 -7.06 3.71
C LEU A 22 -3.12 -5.95 2.86
N GLY A 23 -3.28 -6.17 1.56
CA GLY A 23 -3.95 -5.24 0.66
C GLY A 23 -5.44 -5.07 0.97
N VAL A 24 -6.09 -6.07 1.57
CA VAL A 24 -7.51 -5.99 1.96
C VAL A 24 -7.76 -4.89 3.01
N PRO A 25 -7.13 -4.90 4.20
CA PRO A 25 -7.19 -3.75 5.11
C PRO A 25 -6.46 -2.53 4.54
N GLY A 26 -5.50 -2.73 3.63
CA GLY A 26 -4.78 -1.67 2.92
C GLY A 26 -5.64 -0.81 1.99
N VAL A 27 -6.85 -1.25 1.65
CA VAL A 27 -7.82 -0.43 0.91
C VAL A 27 -8.08 0.89 1.61
N VAL A 28 -8.31 0.87 2.93
CA VAL A 28 -8.61 2.08 3.71
C VAL A 28 -7.49 3.13 3.62
N PRO A 29 -6.22 2.84 3.96
CA PRO A 29 -5.16 3.83 3.86
C PRO A 29 -4.90 4.28 2.42
N VAL A 30 -5.06 3.40 1.41
CA VAL A 30 -4.90 3.80 0.00
C VAL A 30 -5.97 4.80 -0.41
N TRP A 31 -7.24 4.52 -0.09
CA TRP A 31 -8.35 5.43 -0.39
C TRP A 31 -8.24 6.74 0.39
N LEU A 32 -7.78 6.71 1.63
CA LEU A 32 -7.43 7.93 2.37
C LEU A 32 -6.37 8.73 1.61
N LEU A 33 -5.25 8.13 1.21
CA LEU A 33 -4.23 8.84 0.43
C LEU A 33 -4.79 9.41 -0.89
N SER A 34 -5.66 8.68 -1.58
CA SER A 34 -6.36 9.17 -2.77
C SER A 34 -7.25 10.39 -2.44
N TYR A 35 -8.03 10.32 -1.37
CA TYR A 35 -8.88 11.43 -0.91
C TYR A 35 -8.05 12.67 -0.56
N PHE A 36 -6.95 12.48 0.19
CA PHE A 36 -6.01 13.55 0.50
C PHE A 36 -5.47 14.20 -0.78
N ALA A 37 -5.01 13.36 -1.72
CA ALA A 37 -4.39 13.83 -2.96
C ALA A 37 -5.37 14.67 -3.79
N VAL A 38 -6.60 14.19 -3.97
CA VAL A 38 -7.65 14.88 -4.74
C VAL A 38 -8.03 16.22 -4.13
N ASN A 39 -8.12 16.30 -2.80
CA ASN A 39 -8.62 17.50 -2.13
C ASN A 39 -7.56 18.57 -1.84
N TRP A 40 -6.27 18.20 -1.78
CA TRP A 40 -5.18 19.15 -1.50
C TRP A 40 -4.20 19.31 -2.68
N PRO A 41 -3.20 18.43 -2.89
CA PRO A 41 -2.15 18.70 -3.88
C PRO A 41 -2.68 18.73 -5.31
N LEU A 42 -3.59 17.82 -5.70
CA LEU A 42 -4.13 17.79 -7.05
C LEU A 42 -5.10 18.95 -7.30
N LYS A 43 -5.87 19.35 -6.29
CA LYS A 43 -6.69 20.57 -6.32
C LYS A 43 -5.83 21.82 -6.46
N ALA A 44 -4.73 21.93 -5.70
CA ALA A 44 -3.81 23.05 -5.79
C ALA A 44 -3.12 23.15 -7.16
N LEU A 45 -2.92 22.01 -7.83
CA LEU A 45 -2.44 21.93 -9.22
C LEU A 45 -3.53 22.18 -10.27
N GLY A 46 -4.80 22.35 -9.86
CA GLY A 46 -5.94 22.53 -10.74
C GLY A 46 -6.35 21.27 -11.51
N TRP A 47 -5.88 20.09 -11.10
CA TRP A 47 -6.19 18.81 -11.77
C TRP A 47 -7.51 18.21 -11.32
N THR A 48 -8.01 18.60 -10.15
CA THR A 48 -9.24 18.06 -9.56
C THR A 48 -10.09 19.18 -8.96
N VAL A 49 -11.41 19.00 -9.02
CA VAL A 49 -12.35 19.79 -8.23
C VAL A 49 -12.49 19.08 -6.89
N GLY A 50 -11.90 19.67 -5.83
CA GLY A 50 -12.02 19.11 -4.48
C GLY A 50 -13.48 19.10 -4.01
N GLU A 51 -13.76 18.26 -3.03
CA GLU A 51 -15.11 18.02 -2.52
C GLU A 51 -15.71 19.33 -1.97
N PRO A 52 -16.90 19.76 -2.43
CA PRO A 52 -17.47 21.07 -2.06
C PRO A 52 -17.76 21.21 -0.56
N THR A 53 -17.94 20.10 0.14
CA THR A 53 -18.26 20.04 1.56
C THR A 53 -17.04 19.86 2.46
N GLU A 54 -15.84 19.66 1.89
CA GLU A 54 -14.62 19.49 2.67
C GLU A 54 -14.20 20.83 3.30
N ASN A 55 -14.53 20.99 4.58
CA ASN A 55 -14.22 22.18 5.40
C ASN A 55 -13.58 21.82 6.76
N ASP A 56 -13.29 20.54 7.01
CA ASP A 56 -12.77 20.06 8.29
C ASP A 56 -11.25 20.29 8.44
N GLY A 57 -10.60 20.74 7.37
CA GLY A 57 -9.18 21.08 7.36
C GLY A 57 -8.28 19.88 7.66
N MET A 58 -7.13 20.13 8.31
CA MET A 58 -6.10 19.09 8.54
C MET A 58 -6.28 18.34 9.87
N LEU A 59 -7.23 18.73 10.72
CA LEU A 59 -7.37 18.13 12.06
C LEU A 59 -7.79 16.64 12.00
N PRO A 60 -8.77 16.21 11.17
CA PRO A 60 -9.08 14.79 11.00
C PRO A 60 -7.89 13.99 10.45
N TRP A 61 -7.07 14.60 9.60
CA TRP A 61 -5.83 14.00 9.10
C TRP A 61 -4.83 13.75 10.21
N LEU A 62 -4.65 14.68 11.14
CA LEU A 62 -3.72 14.50 12.26
C LEU A 62 -4.24 13.47 13.27
N LEU A 63 -5.54 13.45 13.56
CA LEU A 63 -6.13 12.60 14.59
C LEU A 63 -6.45 11.18 14.11
N VAL A 64 -6.75 11.00 12.83
CA VAL A 64 -7.21 9.72 12.27
C VAL A 64 -6.37 9.30 11.09
N GLY A 65 -6.28 10.12 10.04
CA GLY A 65 -5.59 9.74 8.79
C GLY A 65 -4.13 9.33 9.01
N GLY A 66 -3.36 10.19 9.70
CA GLY A 66 -1.96 9.99 10.04
C GLY A 66 -1.73 8.74 10.90
N PRO A 67 -2.43 8.56 12.03
CA PRO A 67 -2.34 7.35 12.83
C PRO A 67 -2.70 6.08 12.05
N VAL A 68 -3.76 6.09 11.23
CA VAL A 68 -4.14 4.92 10.40
C VAL A 68 -3.03 4.59 9.40
N LEU A 69 -2.49 5.58 8.69
CA LEU A 69 -1.41 5.40 7.73
C LEU A 69 -0.13 4.89 8.40
N LEU A 70 0.22 5.45 9.55
CA LEU A 70 1.41 5.07 10.31
C LEU A 70 1.30 3.63 10.85
N LEU A 71 0.17 3.29 11.47
CA LEU A 71 -0.07 1.95 12.00
C LEU A 71 -0.08 0.92 10.88
N PHE A 72 -0.76 1.20 9.77
CA PHE A 72 -0.76 0.29 8.62
C PHE A 72 0.64 0.11 8.04
N GLY A 73 1.37 1.22 7.82
CA GLY A 73 2.74 1.17 7.32
C GLY A 73 3.67 0.38 8.24
N LEU A 74 3.52 0.53 9.56
CA LEU A 74 4.29 -0.21 10.56
C LEU A 74 3.96 -1.71 10.52
N VAL A 75 2.68 -2.08 10.51
CA VAL A 75 2.24 -3.49 10.40
C VAL A 75 2.74 -4.11 9.11
N TRP A 76 2.58 -3.41 7.98
CA TRP A 76 3.02 -3.86 6.68
C TRP A 76 4.54 -4.07 6.64
N TRP A 77 5.30 -3.12 7.19
CA TRP A 77 6.76 -3.21 7.29
C TRP A 77 7.19 -4.38 8.17
N LEU A 78 6.56 -4.56 9.34
CA LEU A 78 6.86 -5.65 10.26
C LEU A 78 6.53 -7.02 9.67
N ALA A 79 5.47 -7.14 8.87
CA ALA A 79 5.13 -8.36 8.15
C ALA A 79 6.15 -8.66 7.03
N ASN A 80 6.58 -7.65 6.29
CA ASN A 80 7.50 -7.81 5.17
C ASN A 80 8.97 -7.97 5.59
N ARG A 81 9.40 -7.42 6.73
CA ARG A 81 10.79 -7.50 7.21
C ARG A 81 11.30 -8.95 7.37
N PRO A 82 10.62 -9.87 8.09
CA PRO A 82 11.06 -11.26 8.20
C PRO A 82 10.91 -12.02 6.88
N LEU A 83 9.88 -11.71 6.10
CA LEU A 83 9.60 -12.37 4.82
C LEU A 83 10.67 -12.05 3.78
N ARG A 84 11.12 -10.79 3.71
CA ARG A 84 12.29 -10.36 2.91
C ARG A 84 13.55 -11.14 3.27
N ARG A 85 13.83 -11.33 4.56
CA ARG A 85 15.01 -12.06 5.05
C ARG A 85 14.98 -13.55 4.68
N ARG A 86 13.79 -14.13 4.56
CA ARG A 86 13.58 -15.54 4.19
C ARG A 86 13.43 -15.75 2.68
N SER A 87 13.11 -14.70 1.94
CA SER A 87 13.01 -14.76 0.48
C SER A 87 14.39 -14.69 -0.17
N ALA A 88 14.57 -15.40 -1.27
CA ALA A 88 15.77 -15.28 -2.12
C ALA A 88 15.63 -14.16 -3.18
N LEU A 89 14.64 -13.28 -3.03
CA LEU A 89 14.43 -12.15 -3.94
C LEU A 89 15.39 -11.01 -3.61
N GLU A 90 15.93 -10.37 -4.65
CA GLU A 90 16.67 -9.14 -4.49
C GLU A 90 15.77 -8.04 -3.90
N ALA A 91 16.32 -7.19 -3.03
CA ALA A 91 15.54 -6.12 -2.39
C ALA A 91 14.89 -5.17 -3.41
N ARG A 92 15.55 -4.95 -4.56
CA ARG A 92 15.05 -4.12 -5.67
C ARG A 92 13.79 -4.69 -6.34
N VAL A 93 13.58 -6.01 -6.25
CA VAL A 93 12.40 -6.69 -6.79
C VAL A 93 11.38 -6.92 -5.68
N TYR A 94 11.83 -7.33 -4.50
CA TYR A 94 10.98 -7.64 -3.35
C TYR A 94 10.05 -6.50 -2.97
N TRP A 95 10.60 -5.28 -2.79
CA TRP A 95 9.82 -4.15 -2.30
C TRP A 95 8.75 -3.69 -3.31
N PRO A 96 9.07 -3.46 -4.60
CA PRO A 96 8.06 -3.12 -5.58
C PRO A 96 6.97 -4.20 -5.71
N VAL A 97 7.34 -5.48 -5.76
CA VAL A 97 6.34 -6.58 -5.85
C VAL A 97 5.42 -6.58 -4.62
N SER A 98 5.98 -6.39 -3.42
CA SER A 98 5.19 -6.33 -2.19
C SER A 98 4.20 -5.16 -2.19
N VAL A 99 4.65 -3.98 -2.61
CA VAL A 99 3.80 -2.79 -2.75
C VAL A 99 2.71 -3.03 -3.79
N LEU A 100 3.08 -3.48 -5.00
CA LEU A 100 2.12 -3.74 -6.08
C LEU A 100 1.04 -4.72 -5.63
N MET A 101 1.41 -5.84 -5.00
CA MET A 101 0.44 -6.82 -4.49
C MET A 101 -0.45 -6.26 -3.38
N THR A 102 0.07 -5.36 -2.54
CA THR A 102 -0.73 -4.67 -1.52
C THR A 102 -1.74 -3.71 -2.15
N LEU A 103 -1.41 -3.11 -3.30
CA LEU A 103 -2.30 -2.20 -4.01
C LEU A 103 -3.37 -2.90 -4.85
N VAL A 104 -3.19 -4.19 -5.20
CA VAL A 104 -4.12 -4.94 -6.06
C VAL A 104 -5.58 -4.84 -5.61
N PRO A 105 -5.94 -5.06 -4.32
CA PRO A 105 -7.34 -4.95 -3.90
C PRO A 105 -7.91 -3.54 -4.06
N SER A 106 -7.09 -2.51 -3.88
CA SER A 106 -7.53 -1.12 -4.05
C SER A 106 -7.83 -0.79 -5.51
N PHE A 107 -6.95 -1.20 -6.43
CA PHE A 107 -7.18 -1.03 -7.87
C PHE A 107 -8.36 -1.86 -8.36
N ALA A 108 -8.51 -3.09 -7.86
CA ALA A 108 -9.66 -3.92 -8.20
C ALA A 108 -10.98 -3.23 -7.81
N LEU A 109 -11.05 -2.62 -6.62
CA LEU A 109 -12.20 -1.84 -6.20
C LEU A 109 -12.40 -0.59 -7.08
N MET A 110 -11.34 0.14 -7.42
CA MET A 110 -11.44 1.30 -8.33
C MET A 110 -11.94 0.96 -9.74
N ILE A 111 -11.73 -0.28 -10.19
CA ILE A 111 -12.22 -0.75 -11.51
C ILE A 111 -13.69 -1.17 -11.43
N VAL A 112 -14.11 -1.73 -10.30
CA VAL A 112 -15.47 -2.27 -10.11
C VAL A 112 -16.47 -1.19 -9.71
N LEU A 113 -16.03 -0.15 -9.01
CA LEU A 113 -16.85 0.97 -8.52
C LEU A 113 -16.91 2.12 -9.53
#